data_AF-S5ZQP3-F1
#
_entry.id   AF-S5ZQP3-F1
#
_cell.length_a   1.000
_cell.length_b   1.000
_cell.length_c   1.000
_cell.angle_alpha   90.00
_cell.angle_beta   90.00
_cell.angle_gamma   90.00
#
_symmetry.space_group_name_H-M   'P 1'
#
loop_
_entity.id
_entity.type
_entity.pdbx_description
1 polymer ?
#
loop_
_entity_poly.entity_id
_entity_poly.type
_entity_poly.pdbx_seq_one_letter_code
_entity_poly.pdbx_strand_id
1 'polypeptide(L)'
;MNLNYNLKKIAFFCFLICLAVSSVISCASIPTEETVSPNLTPTEINQKAQEELDNGRVRAALAYYQILIGRYGQDMSIRTGAEYEIAHIYIKQKKWLEADDMLKTIISRYETSGGASLSPKYYVLAKNDYARTQEYINKKKLRKKAPDTGSTEKIKDAVSDTAPQVPQHNDEKAVQEQPKEADSVRTDAETSNN
;
A
#
# COMPACT_ATOMS: atom_id res chain seq x y z
N MET A 1 32.64 -59.36 16.14
CA MET A 1 32.97 -58.38 15.07
C MET A 1 31.73 -57.52 14.76
N ASN A 2 31.18 -56.77 15.72
CA ASN A 2 29.93 -55.98 15.54
C ASN A 2 29.93 -54.58 16.18
N LEU A 3 30.98 -54.22 16.92
CA LEU A 3 31.05 -52.92 17.60
C LEU A 3 31.44 -51.77 16.64
N ASN A 4 32.30 -52.05 15.66
CA ASN A 4 32.79 -51.05 14.69
C ASN A 4 31.74 -50.61 13.67
N TYR A 5 30.71 -51.43 13.40
CA TYR A 5 29.70 -51.11 12.39
C TYR A 5 28.64 -50.13 12.92
N ASN A 6 28.22 -50.31 14.18
CA ASN A 6 27.29 -49.39 14.84
C ASN A 6 27.94 -48.04 15.15
N LEU A 7 29.22 -48.01 15.51
CA LEU A 7 29.95 -46.75 15.73
C LEU A 7 30.10 -45.92 14.45
N LYS A 8 30.35 -46.57 13.29
CA LYS A 8 30.38 -45.90 11.98
C LYS A 8 29.01 -45.37 11.55
N LYS A 9 27.93 -46.09 11.86
CA LYS A 9 26.54 -45.63 11.62
C LYS A 9 26.17 -44.44 12.50
N ILE A 10 26.54 -44.48 13.78
CA ILE A 10 26.34 -43.35 14.70
C ILE A 10 27.13 -42.14 14.21
N ALA A 11 28.40 -42.31 13.83
CA ALA A 11 29.22 -41.23 13.27
C ALA A 11 28.65 -40.65 11.97
N PHE A 12 28.16 -41.51 11.06
CA PHE A 12 27.50 -41.08 9.81
C PHE A 12 26.18 -40.34 10.08
N PHE A 13 25.38 -40.82 11.04
CA PHE A 13 24.12 -40.18 11.43
C PHE A 13 24.37 -38.83 12.11
N CYS A 14 25.38 -38.74 12.98
CA CYS A 14 25.82 -37.47 13.58
C CYS A 14 26.35 -36.50 12.51
N PHE A 15 27.10 -36.97 11.51
CA PHE A 15 27.55 -36.13 10.39
C PHE A 15 26.37 -35.58 9.59
N LEU A 16 25.34 -36.39 9.31
CA LEU A 16 24.15 -35.94 8.60
C LEU A 16 23.31 -34.95 9.43
N ILE A 17 23.22 -35.14 10.74
CA ILE A 17 22.57 -34.19 11.66
C ILE A 17 23.34 -32.86 11.72
N CYS A 18 24.67 -32.90 11.83
CA CYS A 18 25.50 -31.69 11.83
C CYS A 18 25.40 -30.90 10.51
N LEU A 19 25.29 -31.59 9.37
CA LEU A 19 25.05 -30.97 8.05
C LEU A 19 23.65 -30.33 7.97
N ALA A 20 22.64 -30.95 8.59
CA ALA A 20 21.28 -30.40 8.65
C ALA A 20 21.18 -29.18 9.58
N VAL A 21 21.95 -29.16 10.68
CA VAL A 21 21.95 -28.05 11.66
C VAL A 21 22.71 -26.81 11.16
N SER A 22 23.63 -26.97 10.21
CA SER A 22 24.43 -25.83 9.68
C SER A 22 23.69 -24.95 8.67
N SER A 23 22.44 -25.26 8.32
CA SER A 23 21.66 -24.52 7.30
C SER A 23 20.70 -23.45 7.86
N VAL A 24 20.68 -23.19 9.18
CA VAL A 24 19.63 -22.34 9.80
C VAL A 24 20.09 -20.93 10.24
N ILE A 25 21.27 -20.47 9.84
CA ILE A 25 21.75 -19.11 10.17
C ILE A 25 21.61 -18.20 8.96
N SER A 26 20.38 -17.89 8.54
CA SER A 26 20.12 -16.76 7.65
C SER A 26 19.78 -15.54 8.50
N CYS A 27 20.80 -14.76 8.84
CA CYS A 27 20.63 -13.48 9.52
C CYS A 27 20.29 -12.40 8.47
N ALA A 28 19.06 -12.40 7.97
CA ALA A 28 18.58 -11.35 7.07
C ALA A 28 17.99 -10.20 7.91
N SER A 29 18.62 -9.02 7.86
CA SER A 29 18.11 -7.82 8.51
C SER A 29 16.83 -7.33 7.83
N ILE A 30 15.88 -6.81 8.61
CA ILE A 30 14.67 -6.17 8.09
C ILE A 30 15.04 -4.71 7.77
N PRO A 31 14.74 -4.20 6.57
CA PRO A 31 15.04 -2.81 6.21
C PRO A 31 14.26 -1.85 7.11
N THR A 32 14.94 -0.80 7.54
CA THR A 32 14.39 0.36 8.25
C THR A 32 14.72 1.64 7.48
N GLU A 33 14.10 2.76 7.85
CA GLU A 33 14.33 4.06 7.21
C GLU A 33 15.81 4.47 7.21
N GLU A 34 16.54 4.13 8.27
CA GLU A 34 17.96 4.47 8.43
C GLU A 34 18.87 3.59 7.57
N THR A 35 18.48 2.33 7.35
CA THR A 35 19.29 1.37 6.56
C THR A 35 19.04 1.48 5.06
N VAL A 36 17.88 1.99 4.66
CA VAL A 36 17.53 2.17 3.25
C VAL A 36 17.99 3.54 2.79
N SER A 37 18.86 3.56 1.76
CA SER A 37 19.39 4.79 1.18
C SER A 37 18.27 5.83 0.95
N PRO A 38 18.43 7.09 1.43
CA PRO A 38 17.39 8.12 1.32
C PRO A 38 17.11 8.54 -0.13
N ASN A 39 18.05 8.28 -1.04
CA ASN A 39 17.98 8.71 -2.44
C ASN A 39 17.27 7.70 -3.36
N LEU A 40 16.78 6.57 -2.84
CA LEU A 40 16.05 5.61 -3.65
C LEU A 40 14.71 6.19 -4.11
N THR A 41 14.46 6.06 -5.40
CA THR A 41 13.21 6.42 -6.05
C THR A 41 12.07 5.46 -5.65
N PRO A 42 10.81 5.85 -5.85
CA PRO A 42 9.66 4.96 -5.62
C PRO A 42 9.78 3.61 -6.33
N THR A 43 10.24 3.63 -7.59
CA THR A 43 10.41 2.43 -8.42
C THR A 43 11.48 1.50 -7.83
N GLU A 44 12.60 2.04 -7.38
CA GLU A 44 13.68 1.24 -6.78
C GLU A 44 13.27 0.62 -5.44
N ILE A 45 12.52 1.34 -4.62
CA ILE A 45 12.00 0.79 -3.36
C ILE A 45 10.98 -0.33 -3.64
N ASN A 46 10.09 -0.14 -4.62
CA ASN A 46 9.15 -1.17 -5.04
C ASN A 46 9.87 -2.42 -5.59
N GLN A 47 10.86 -2.22 -6.46
CA GLN A 47 11.69 -3.31 -6.99
C GLN A 47 12.37 -4.10 -5.87
N LYS A 48 12.94 -3.42 -4.86
CA LYS A 48 13.51 -4.09 -3.67
C LYS A 48 12.45 -4.88 -2.91
N ALA A 49 11.25 -4.34 -2.72
CA ALA A 49 10.17 -5.07 -2.06
C ALA A 49 9.80 -6.37 -2.81
N GLN A 50 9.76 -6.32 -4.14
CA GLN A 50 9.50 -7.49 -4.98
C GLN A 50 10.64 -8.51 -4.92
N GLU A 51 11.90 -8.07 -5.00
CA GLU A 51 13.07 -8.94 -4.81
C GLU A 51 13.05 -9.65 -3.45
N GLU A 52 12.67 -8.95 -2.38
CA GLU A 52 12.49 -9.57 -1.07
C GLU A 52 11.39 -10.65 -1.07
N LEU A 53 10.27 -10.43 -1.78
CA LEU A 53 9.23 -11.45 -1.94
C LEU A 53 9.71 -12.66 -2.73
N ASP A 54 10.44 -12.44 -3.83
CA ASP A 54 10.99 -13.51 -4.67
C ASP A 54 11.99 -14.37 -3.89
N ASN A 55 12.71 -13.77 -2.95
CA ASN A 55 13.59 -14.46 -2.00
C ASN A 55 12.84 -15.09 -0.80
N GLY A 56 11.51 -15.04 -0.76
CA GLY A 56 10.69 -15.55 0.35
C GLY A 56 10.77 -14.72 1.63
N ARG A 57 11.43 -13.56 1.61
CA ARG A 57 11.66 -12.66 2.76
C ARG A 57 10.50 -11.70 2.93
N VAL A 58 9.32 -12.26 3.21
CA VAL A 58 8.05 -11.50 3.25
C VAL A 58 8.06 -10.33 4.26
N ARG A 59 8.72 -10.49 5.42
CA ARG A 59 8.82 -9.40 6.41
C ARG A 59 9.62 -8.20 5.89
N ALA A 60 10.68 -8.45 5.12
CA ALA A 60 11.50 -7.40 4.54
C ALA A 60 10.75 -6.69 3.40
N ALA A 61 10.03 -7.45 2.57
CA ALA A 61 9.16 -6.88 1.54
C ALA A 61 8.11 -5.92 2.12
N LEU A 62 7.40 -6.36 3.18
CA LEU A 62 6.42 -5.52 3.87
C LEU A 62 7.06 -4.24 4.41
N ALA A 63 8.28 -4.32 4.97
CA ALA A 63 8.99 -3.15 5.45
C ALA A 63 9.36 -2.17 4.32
N TYR A 64 9.84 -2.65 3.17
CA TYR A 64 10.07 -1.78 2.01
C TYR A 64 8.79 -1.10 1.51
N TYR A 65 7.65 -1.79 1.47
CA TYR A 65 6.38 -1.15 1.10
C TYR A 65 5.94 -0.09 2.12
N GLN A 66 6.18 -0.31 3.41
CA GLN A 66 5.92 0.71 4.43
C GLN A 66 6.83 1.93 4.28
N ILE A 67 8.12 1.72 3.99
CA ILE A 67 9.07 2.80 3.67
C ILE A 67 8.62 3.58 2.42
N LEU A 68 8.16 2.88 1.37
CA LEU A 68 7.61 3.50 0.17
C LEU A 68 6.42 4.40 0.47
N ILE A 69 5.48 3.93 1.31
CA ILE A 69 4.32 4.72 1.77
C ILE A 69 4.78 5.90 2.63
N GLY A 70 5.76 5.69 3.52
CA GLY A 70 6.30 6.73 4.38
C GLY A 70 6.94 7.89 3.60
N ARG A 71 7.79 7.57 2.62
CA ARG A 71 8.53 8.56 1.84
C ARG A 71 7.71 9.22 0.73
N TYR A 72 6.86 8.44 0.06
CA TYR A 72 6.22 8.85 -1.20
C TYR A 72 4.70 8.74 -1.19
N GLY A 73 4.09 8.36 -0.06
CA GLY A 73 2.64 8.13 0.03
C GLY A 73 1.79 9.40 0.03
N GLN A 74 2.36 10.60 -0.15
CA GLN A 74 1.56 11.78 -0.51
C GLN A 74 1.06 11.70 -1.95
N ASP A 75 1.81 11.01 -2.83
CA ASP A 75 1.30 10.62 -4.13
C ASP A 75 0.33 9.44 -3.95
N MET A 76 -0.95 9.71 -4.23
CA MET A 76 -2.02 8.73 -4.07
C MET A 76 -1.88 7.53 -5.01
N SER A 77 -1.24 7.68 -6.18
CA SER A 77 -0.96 6.57 -7.09
C SER A 77 0.06 5.61 -6.46
N ILE A 78 1.17 6.15 -5.93
CA ILE A 78 2.22 5.37 -5.26
C ILE A 78 1.66 4.68 -4.02
N ARG A 79 0.95 5.42 -3.15
CA ARG A 79 0.32 4.88 -1.95
C ARG A 79 -0.62 3.73 -2.30
N THR A 80 -1.51 3.93 -3.28
CA THR A 80 -2.50 2.92 -3.67
C THR A 80 -1.84 1.66 -4.20
N GLY A 81 -0.77 1.78 -4.98
CA GLY A 81 -0.01 0.63 -5.45
C GLY A 81 0.63 -0.14 -4.31
N ALA A 82 1.35 0.53 -3.41
CA ALA A 82 2.01 -0.12 -2.28
C ALA A 82 1.02 -0.77 -1.29
N GLU A 83 -0.08 -0.10 -0.97
CA GLU A 83 -1.14 -0.65 -0.12
C GLU A 83 -1.78 -1.91 -0.75
N TYR A 84 -1.99 -1.90 -2.07
CA TYR A 84 -2.49 -3.09 -2.76
C TYR A 84 -1.51 -4.26 -2.64
N GLU A 85 -0.21 -4.03 -2.84
CA GLU A 85 0.79 -5.10 -2.72
C GLU A 85 0.83 -5.69 -1.30
N ILE A 86 0.72 -4.86 -0.27
CA ILE A 86 0.59 -5.31 1.13
C ILE A 86 -0.66 -6.17 1.32
N ALA A 87 -1.82 -5.71 0.82
CA ALA A 87 -3.06 -6.47 0.92
C ALA A 87 -2.96 -7.84 0.22
N HIS A 88 -2.32 -7.88 -0.95
CA HIS A 88 -2.09 -9.11 -1.70
C HIS A 88 -1.13 -10.07 -0.96
N ILE A 89 -0.11 -9.54 -0.27
CA ILE A 89 0.74 -10.33 0.64
C ILE A 89 -0.08 -10.93 1.78
N TYR A 90 -0.99 -10.15 2.39
CA TYR A 90 -1.86 -10.65 3.47
C TYR A 90 -2.77 -11.78 3.00
N ILE A 91 -3.31 -11.72 1.79
CA ILE A 91 -4.03 -12.85 1.19
C ILE A 91 -3.15 -14.09 1.10
N LYS A 92 -1.92 -13.97 0.57
CA LYS A 92 -0.97 -15.09 0.48
C LYS A 92 -0.63 -15.67 1.87
N GLN A 93 -0.59 -14.83 2.89
CA GLN A 93 -0.39 -15.24 4.30
C GLN A 93 -1.67 -15.75 4.99
N LYS A 94 -2.83 -15.79 4.32
CA LYS A 94 -4.14 -16.14 4.88
C LYS A 94 -4.60 -15.21 6.02
N LYS A 95 -4.08 -13.97 6.02
CA LYS A 95 -4.51 -12.88 6.90
C LYS A 95 -5.71 -12.17 6.28
N TRP A 96 -6.82 -12.88 6.24
CA TRP A 96 -7.99 -12.49 5.45
C TRP A 96 -8.66 -11.23 5.98
N LEU A 97 -8.67 -11.01 7.30
CA LEU A 97 -9.32 -9.84 7.89
C LEU A 97 -8.49 -8.57 7.63
N GLU A 98 -7.17 -8.68 7.74
CA GLU A 98 -6.25 -7.57 7.46
C GLU A 98 -6.24 -7.21 5.96
N ALA A 99 -6.25 -8.21 5.08
CA ALA A 99 -6.41 -7.99 3.65
C ALA A 99 -7.75 -7.29 3.34
N ASP A 100 -8.83 -7.74 3.98
CA ASP A 100 -10.17 -7.19 3.79
C ASP A 100 -10.24 -5.68 4.08
N ASP A 101 -9.69 -5.26 5.22
CA ASP A 101 -9.72 -3.85 5.63
C ASP A 101 -8.89 -2.96 4.69
N MET A 102 -7.74 -3.44 4.23
CA MET A 102 -6.92 -2.72 3.25
C MET A 102 -7.59 -2.63 1.88
N LEU A 103 -8.18 -3.72 1.39
CA LEU A 103 -8.86 -3.74 0.09
C LEU A 103 -10.08 -2.80 0.09
N LYS A 104 -10.85 -2.75 1.19
CA LYS A 104 -11.94 -1.77 1.35
C LYS A 104 -11.43 -0.33 1.28
N THR A 105 -10.32 -0.06 1.94
CA THR A 105 -9.70 1.28 1.93
C THR A 105 -9.33 1.69 0.51
N ILE A 106 -8.71 0.77 -0.25
CA ILE A 106 -8.35 1.00 -1.65
C ILE A 106 -9.60 1.22 -2.50
N ILE A 107 -10.61 0.36 -2.40
CA ILE A 107 -11.87 0.47 -3.18
C ILE A 107 -12.57 1.80 -2.88
N SER A 108 -12.72 2.16 -1.61
CA SER A 108 -13.36 3.41 -1.17
C SER A 108 -12.68 4.65 -1.74
N ARG A 109 -11.35 4.63 -1.88
CA ARG A 109 -10.59 5.71 -2.52
C ARG A 109 -11.01 5.95 -3.98
N TYR A 110 -11.31 4.90 -4.72
CA TYR A 110 -11.78 5.03 -6.10
C TYR A 110 -13.26 5.44 -6.21
N GLU A 111 -14.08 5.04 -5.24
CA GLU A 111 -15.53 5.27 -5.23
C GLU A 111 -15.91 6.64 -4.65
N THR A 112 -14.94 7.35 -4.07
CA THR A 112 -15.06 8.75 -3.63
C THR A 112 -14.41 9.70 -4.64
N SER A 113 -14.52 11.01 -4.41
CA SER A 113 -13.94 12.05 -5.29
C SER A 113 -12.43 11.95 -5.50
N GLY A 114 -11.71 11.15 -4.70
CA GLY A 114 -10.26 10.91 -4.84
C GLY A 114 -9.86 9.91 -5.93
N GLY A 115 -10.81 9.25 -6.60
CA GLY A 115 -10.53 8.19 -7.58
C GLY A 115 -10.25 8.64 -9.01
N ALA A 116 -10.74 9.83 -9.40
CA ALA A 116 -10.80 10.24 -10.81
C ALA A 116 -9.43 10.39 -11.48
N SER A 117 -8.37 10.67 -10.71
CA SER A 117 -7.00 10.83 -11.19
C SER A 117 -6.13 9.58 -11.03
N LEU A 118 -6.67 8.48 -10.50
CA LEU A 118 -5.91 7.25 -10.23
C LEU A 118 -6.03 6.26 -11.39
N SER A 119 -4.97 5.48 -11.60
CA SER A 119 -5.00 4.39 -12.58
C SER A 119 -6.06 3.35 -12.19
N PRO A 120 -6.94 2.91 -13.11
CA PRO A 120 -7.99 1.94 -12.79
C PRO A 120 -7.43 0.53 -12.47
N LYS A 121 -6.15 0.27 -12.75
CA LYS A 121 -5.49 -1.03 -12.52
C LYS A 121 -5.73 -1.55 -11.10
N TYR A 122 -5.41 -0.74 -10.08
CA TYR A 122 -5.50 -1.20 -8.69
C TYR A 122 -6.95 -1.27 -8.19
N TYR A 123 -7.88 -0.53 -8.79
CA TYR A 123 -9.31 -0.68 -8.49
C TYR A 123 -9.81 -2.08 -8.89
N VAL A 124 -9.53 -2.49 -10.12
CA VAL A 124 -9.94 -3.80 -10.64
C VAL A 124 -9.31 -4.93 -9.82
N LEU A 125 -8.00 -4.84 -9.57
CA LEU A 125 -7.29 -5.84 -8.78
C LEU A 125 -7.84 -5.93 -7.35
N ALA A 126 -8.04 -4.79 -6.69
CA ALA A 126 -8.58 -4.76 -5.33
C ALA A 126 -9.99 -5.35 -5.25
N LYS A 127 -10.87 -5.08 -6.22
CA LYS A 127 -12.22 -5.68 -6.24
C LYS A 127 -12.20 -7.19 -6.40
N ASN A 128 -11.34 -7.72 -7.27
CA ASN A 128 -11.21 -9.16 -7.47
C ASN A 128 -10.69 -9.84 -6.19
N ASP A 129 -9.65 -9.28 -5.60
CA ASP A 129 -9.06 -9.78 -4.36
C ASP A 129 -10.01 -9.64 -3.17
N TYR A 130 -10.82 -8.58 -3.14
CA TYR A 130 -11.85 -8.35 -2.13
C TYR A 130 -12.95 -9.40 -2.21
N ALA A 131 -13.48 -9.68 -3.41
CA ALA A 131 -14.51 -10.70 -3.60
C ALA A 131 -14.04 -12.09 -3.12
N ARG A 132 -12.81 -12.48 -3.50
CA ARG A 132 -12.18 -13.73 -3.05
C ARG A 132 -11.97 -13.75 -1.53
N THR A 133 -11.53 -12.64 -0.96
CA THR A 133 -11.32 -12.49 0.49
C THR A 133 -12.63 -12.65 1.26
N GLN A 134 -13.70 -12.02 0.80
CA GLN A 134 -15.05 -12.11 1.38
C GLN A 134 -15.60 -13.54 1.31
N GLU A 135 -15.44 -14.23 0.18
CA GLU A 135 -15.84 -15.65 0.05
C GLU A 135 -15.17 -16.50 1.14
N TYR A 136 -13.86 -16.32 1.35
CA TYR A 136 -13.12 -17.08 2.35
C TYR A 136 -13.56 -16.74 3.78
N ILE A 137 -13.70 -15.45 4.11
CA ILE A 137 -14.18 -14.98 5.41
C ILE A 137 -15.53 -15.59 5.74
N ASN A 138 -16.46 -15.58 4.79
CA ASN A 138 -17.82 -16.11 4.98
C ASN A 138 -17.80 -17.64 5.12
N LYS A 139 -17.10 -18.34 4.23
CA LYS A 139 -16.97 -19.81 4.26
C LYS A 139 -16.37 -20.31 5.57
N LYS A 140 -15.39 -19.58 6.12
CA LYS A 140 -14.71 -19.93 7.38
C LYS A 140 -15.31 -19.26 8.61
N LYS A 141 -16.34 -18.42 8.45
CA LYS A 141 -16.98 -17.65 9.53
C LYS A 141 -15.95 -16.87 10.38
N LEU A 142 -14.96 -16.26 9.72
CA LEU A 142 -13.81 -15.62 10.40
C LEU A 142 -14.22 -14.38 11.20
N ARG A 143 -15.26 -13.67 10.77
CA ARG A 143 -15.87 -12.60 11.55
C ARG A 143 -16.81 -13.26 12.56
N LYS A 144 -16.46 -13.22 13.85
CA LYS A 144 -17.43 -13.50 14.91
C LYS A 144 -18.60 -12.54 14.70
N LYS A 145 -19.82 -13.06 14.66
CA LYS A 145 -21.04 -12.25 14.55
C LYS A 145 -20.94 -11.20 15.67
N ALA A 146 -20.87 -9.92 15.31
CA ALA A 146 -21.06 -8.87 16.29
C ALA A 146 -22.39 -9.15 17.00
N PRO A 147 -22.51 -8.91 18.33
CA PRO A 147 -23.83 -8.93 18.95
C PRO A 147 -24.75 -8.04 18.14
N ASP A 148 -25.89 -8.61 17.77
CA ASP A 148 -26.97 -7.97 17.03
C ASP A 148 -27.33 -6.66 17.74
N THR A 149 -26.76 -5.55 17.29
CA THR A 149 -27.30 -4.23 17.57
C THR A 149 -28.40 -4.03 16.56
N GLY A 150 -29.55 -4.62 16.90
CA GLY A 150 -30.77 -4.55 16.13
C GLY A 150 -31.02 -3.11 15.70
N SER A 151 -30.93 -2.88 14.40
CA SER A 151 -31.47 -1.70 13.74
C SER A 151 -32.42 -2.17 12.64
N THR A 152 -33.44 -2.90 13.10
CA THR A 152 -34.76 -2.85 12.47
C THR A 152 -35.64 -1.99 13.35
N GLU A 153 -35.58 -0.67 13.15
CA GLU A 153 -36.73 0.17 13.43
C GLU A 153 -36.95 1.11 12.24
N LYS A 154 -37.99 0.77 11.49
CA LYS A 154 -38.67 1.66 10.57
C LYS A 154 -39.15 2.87 11.37
N ILE A 155 -38.73 4.07 10.98
CA ILE A 155 -39.62 5.23 11.10
C ILE A 155 -39.86 5.75 9.70
N LYS A 156 -41.08 5.48 9.25
CA LYS A 156 -41.76 6.15 8.17
C LYS A 156 -42.86 6.98 8.83
N ASP A 157 -43.10 8.13 8.23
CA ASP A 157 -44.25 9.01 8.40
C ASP A 157 -44.19 10.01 9.58
N ALA A 158 -43.64 11.21 9.28
CA ALA A 158 -44.26 12.48 9.64
C ALA A 158 -43.74 13.60 8.72
N VAL A 159 -44.55 13.89 7.71
CA VAL A 159 -44.52 15.10 6.85
C VAL A 159 -44.78 16.34 7.70
N SER A 160 -44.11 17.47 7.40
CA SER A 160 -44.72 18.80 7.37
C SER A 160 -43.67 19.89 7.13
N ASP A 161 -43.71 20.47 5.94
CA ASP A 161 -43.58 21.90 5.62
C ASP A 161 -42.93 22.82 6.67
N THR A 162 -41.84 23.49 6.26
CA THR A 162 -41.72 24.97 6.20
C THR A 162 -40.32 25.35 5.73
N ALA A 163 -40.20 25.85 4.49
CA ALA A 163 -39.23 26.90 4.18
C ALA A 163 -39.89 28.24 4.57
N PRO A 164 -39.15 29.24 5.08
CA PRO A 164 -38.46 30.13 4.14
C PRO A 164 -37.17 30.83 4.65
N GLN A 165 -36.39 31.25 3.66
CA GLN A 165 -35.61 32.50 3.57
C GLN A 165 -34.22 32.64 4.23
N VAL A 166 -33.25 32.66 3.30
CA VAL A 166 -32.04 33.48 3.20
C VAL A 166 -32.17 34.89 3.83
N PRO A 167 -31.07 35.40 4.41
CA PRO A 167 -30.63 36.76 4.08
C PRO A 167 -29.26 36.77 3.41
N GLN A 168 -29.20 37.40 2.24
CA GLN A 168 -27.99 37.97 1.67
C GLN A 168 -27.57 39.17 2.53
N HIS A 169 -26.27 39.34 2.76
CA HIS A 169 -25.67 40.67 2.78
C HIS A 169 -24.33 40.58 2.06
N ASN A 170 -24.32 41.14 0.85
CA ASN A 170 -23.11 41.55 0.14
C ASN A 170 -22.54 42.76 0.88
N ASP A 171 -21.23 42.94 0.92
CA ASP A 171 -20.66 44.25 0.63
C ASP A 171 -19.26 44.09 0.02
N GLU A 172 -19.30 44.41 -1.26
CA GLU A 172 -18.28 44.76 -2.22
C GLU A 172 -17.31 45.83 -1.72
N LYS A 173 -16.00 45.64 -1.97
CA LYS A 173 -15.23 46.69 -2.66
C LYS A 173 -13.93 46.19 -3.29
N ALA A 174 -13.83 46.56 -4.55
CA ALA A 174 -12.78 46.32 -5.52
C ALA A 174 -11.56 47.25 -5.38
N VAL A 175 -10.61 47.02 -6.30
CA VAL A 175 -9.58 47.90 -6.91
C VAL A 175 -8.17 47.35 -6.66
N GLN A 176 -7.62 46.56 -7.60
CA GLN A 176 -6.78 46.98 -8.76
C GLN A 176 -5.54 47.79 -8.37
N GLU A 177 -4.34 47.23 -8.58
CA GLU A 177 -3.34 47.87 -9.44
C GLU A 177 -2.20 46.92 -9.84
N GLN A 178 -1.89 46.94 -11.13
CA GLN A 178 -0.74 46.36 -11.80
C GLN A 178 0.06 47.55 -12.34
N PRO A 179 1.40 47.50 -12.33
CA PRO A 179 2.16 48.18 -13.38
C PRO A 179 2.98 47.20 -14.23
N LYS A 180 2.98 47.51 -15.52
CA LYS A 180 3.87 47.02 -16.58
C LYS A 180 5.24 47.73 -16.49
N GLU A 181 6.31 47.00 -16.79
CA GLU A 181 7.50 47.48 -17.51
C GLU A 181 8.30 46.20 -17.91
N ALA A 182 8.27 45.70 -19.15
CA ALA A 182 8.96 46.17 -20.36
C ALA A 182 10.48 46.29 -20.18
N ASP A 183 11.23 45.25 -20.60
CA ASP A 183 12.41 45.53 -21.41
C ASP A 183 12.67 44.39 -22.40
N SER A 184 12.56 44.74 -23.69
CA SER A 184 12.90 43.92 -24.84
C SER A 184 14.00 44.67 -25.57
N VAL A 185 15.26 44.28 -25.35
CA VAL A 185 16.38 44.75 -26.16
C VAL A 185 16.70 43.68 -27.19
N ARG A 186 16.43 44.04 -28.45
CA ARG A 186 16.95 43.43 -29.67
C ARG A 186 17.91 44.43 -30.29
N THR A 187 19.17 44.03 -30.46
CA THR A 187 20.17 44.50 -31.43
C THR A 187 21.35 43.53 -31.31
N ASP A 188 22.13 43.13 -32.30
CA ASP A 188 21.99 42.89 -33.73
C ASP A 188 23.17 41.95 -34.07
N ALA A 189 23.13 41.37 -35.26
CA ALA A 189 24.11 40.46 -35.81
C ALA A 189 25.50 41.08 -36.05
N GLU A 190 26.56 40.26 -35.91
CA GLU A 190 27.77 40.20 -36.74
C GLU A 190 28.54 38.93 -36.34
N THR A 191 28.51 37.85 -37.13
CA THR A 191 29.46 37.53 -38.22
C THR A 191 30.93 37.54 -37.77
N SER A 192 31.49 36.35 -37.54
CA SER A 192 32.79 36.01 -38.14
C SER A 192 32.98 34.49 -38.20
N ASN A 193 33.17 34.02 -39.42
CA ASN A 193 33.83 32.75 -39.73
C ASN A 193 35.24 32.75 -39.13
N ASN A 194 35.63 31.68 -38.45
CA ASN A 194 36.73 30.76 -38.84
C ASN A 194 36.84 29.62 -37.81
#